data_AF-D2HNV2-F1
#
_entry.id   AF-D2HNV2-F1
#
_cell.length_a   1.000
_cell.length_b   1.000
_cell.length_c   1.000
_cell.angle_alpha   90.00
_cell.angle_beta   90.00
_cell.angle_gamma   90.00
#
_symmetry.space_group_name_H-M   'P 1'
#
loop_
_entity.id
_entity.type
_entity.pdbx_description
1 polymer ?
#
loop_
_entity_poly.entity_id
_entity_poly.type
_entity_poly.pdbx_seq_one_letter_code
_entity_poly.pdbx_strand_id
1 'polypeptide(L)'
;EQNYCESRYHFLHSADGEGCAHMLVEYSTSRGFRSEVDMFVAQAVLQFLCLKNKSSASVVFTTYTQKHPSIENGPPFVQPLLNFIWFLLLAVDGGKLTVFTVLCEQYQPSLRRDPMYNEYLDRIGQLFFGVPPKQTSSYGGLLG
;
A
#
# COMPACT_ATOMS: atom_id res chain seq x y z
N GLU A 1 22.75 -1.68 -11.71
CA GLU A 1 22.23 -0.32 -11.97
C GLU A 1 21.14 -0.02 -10.93
N GLN A 2 21.27 1.04 -10.13
CA GLN A 2 20.34 1.35 -9.02
C GLN A 2 19.13 2.17 -9.51
N ASN A 3 18.42 1.66 -10.52
CA ASN A 3 17.22 2.32 -11.02
C ASN A 3 15.98 1.84 -10.26
N TYR A 4 15.79 2.37 -9.05
CA TYR A 4 14.71 1.96 -8.13
C TYR A 4 13.31 2.20 -8.70
N CYS A 5 13.12 3.25 -9.52
CA CYS A 5 11.82 3.56 -10.14
C CYS A 5 11.42 2.49 -11.16
N GLU A 6 12.32 2.15 -12.09
CA GLU A 6 12.08 1.09 -13.09
C GLU A 6 11.95 -0.28 -12.42
N SER A 7 12.81 -0.56 -11.42
CA SER A 7 12.76 -1.82 -10.67
C SER A 7 11.41 -1.99 -9.98
N ARG A 8 10.88 -0.94 -9.35
CA ARG A 8 9.57 -0.96 -8.70
C ARG A 8 8.44 -1.23 -9.70
N TYR A 9 8.48 -0.64 -10.89
CA TYR A 9 7.49 -0.92 -11.93
C TYR A 9 7.51 -2.39 -12.36
N HIS A 10 8.71 -2.96 -12.56
CA HIS A 10 8.86 -4.38 -12.90
C HIS A 10 8.42 -5.30 -11.77
N PHE A 11 8.77 -4.99 -10.51
CA PHE A 11 8.34 -5.77 -9.35
C PHE A 11 6.83 -5.72 -9.12
N LEU A 12 6.20 -4.57 -9.40
CA LEU A 12 4.75 -4.43 -9.25
C LEU A 12 3.97 -5.34 -10.23
N HIS A 13 4.53 -5.60 -11.41
CA HIS A 13 3.97 -6.52 -12.41
C HIS A 13 4.47 -7.95 -12.28
N SER A 14 5.43 -8.21 -11.38
CA SER A 14 5.90 -9.55 -11.06
C SER A 14 5.10 -10.14 -9.89
N ALA A 15 5.20 -11.44 -9.71
CA ALA A 15 4.66 -12.12 -8.53
C ALA A 15 5.61 -12.07 -7.32
N ASP A 16 6.73 -11.35 -7.42
CA ASP A 16 7.81 -11.35 -6.43
C ASP A 16 7.62 -10.24 -5.38
N GLY A 17 6.75 -10.52 -4.40
CA GLY A 17 6.49 -9.62 -3.28
C GLY A 17 7.69 -9.50 -2.31
N GLU A 18 8.52 -10.54 -2.20
CA GLU A 18 9.67 -10.55 -1.28
C GLU A 18 10.83 -9.72 -1.84
N GLY A 19 11.20 -9.92 -3.11
CA GLY A 19 12.18 -9.08 -3.80
C GLY A 19 11.75 -7.61 -3.84
N CYS A 20 10.46 -7.35 -4.07
CA CYS A 20 9.89 -6.01 -3.98
C CYS A 20 10.10 -5.39 -2.58
N ALA A 21 9.83 -6.13 -1.51
CA ALA A 21 10.01 -5.63 -0.14
C ALA A 21 11.47 -5.30 0.16
N HIS A 22 12.41 -6.17 -0.22
CA HIS A 22 13.83 -5.93 -0.04
C HIS A 22 14.31 -4.68 -0.77
N MET A 23 13.90 -4.53 -2.04
CA MET A 23 14.18 -3.34 -2.83
C MET A 23 13.59 -2.08 -2.19
N LEU A 24 12.35 -2.15 -1.67
CA LEU A 24 11.72 -1.02 -0.96
C LEU A 24 12.46 -0.66 0.32
N VAL A 25 12.95 -1.63 1.10
CA VAL A 25 13.76 -1.36 2.32
C VAL A 25 15.04 -0.62 1.93
N GLU A 26 15.77 -1.11 0.93
CA GLU A 26 16.97 -0.43 0.45
C GLU A 26 16.65 0.98 -0.07
N TYR A 27 15.56 1.13 -0.83
CA TYR A 27 15.20 2.41 -1.42
C TYR A 27 14.78 3.44 -0.36
N SER A 28 13.92 3.05 0.58
CA SER A 28 13.45 3.93 1.66
C SER A 28 14.57 4.33 2.62
N THR A 29 15.50 3.42 2.93
CA THR A 29 16.67 3.73 3.78
C THR A 29 17.70 4.60 3.08
N SER A 30 17.89 4.43 1.76
CA SER A 30 18.92 5.13 0.99
C SER A 30 18.48 6.50 0.48
N ARG A 31 17.19 6.66 0.17
CA ARG A 31 16.65 7.83 -0.56
C ARG A 31 15.40 8.44 0.07
N GLY A 32 14.74 7.74 0.99
CA GLY A 32 13.50 8.20 1.62
C GLY A 32 13.74 9.05 2.87
N PHE A 33 12.76 9.88 3.22
CA PHE A 33 12.75 10.56 4.52
C PHE A 33 12.26 9.62 5.61
N ARG A 34 12.74 9.82 6.85
CA ARG A 34 12.32 8.99 8.01
C ARG A 34 10.81 9.01 8.25
N SER A 35 10.16 10.14 7.92
CA SER A 35 8.71 10.29 8.02
C SER A 35 7.95 9.49 6.96
N GLU A 36 8.59 9.08 5.86
CA GLU A 36 7.92 8.45 4.71
C GLU A 36 8.05 6.92 4.70
N VAL A 37 8.77 6.33 5.65
CA VAL A 37 9.03 4.87 5.73
C VAL A 37 7.74 4.05 5.61
N ASP A 38 6.67 4.46 6.29
CA ASP A 38 5.38 3.79 6.21
C ASP A 38 4.65 4.01 4.87
N MET A 39 4.92 5.12 4.19
CA MET A 39 4.33 5.46 2.89
C MET A 39 4.86 4.59 1.75
N PHE A 40 6.14 4.18 1.79
CA PHE A 40 6.73 3.31 0.77
C PHE A 40 5.98 1.98 0.66
N VAL A 41 5.79 1.31 1.80
CA VAL A 41 5.08 0.02 1.83
C VAL A 41 3.59 0.20 1.61
N ALA A 42 2.97 1.26 2.15
CA ALA A 42 1.55 1.53 1.91
C ALA A 42 1.25 1.70 0.42
N GLN A 43 2.08 2.47 -0.28
CA GLN A 43 1.92 2.69 -1.73
C GLN A 43 2.07 1.38 -2.51
N ALA A 44 3.07 0.56 -2.20
CA ALA A 44 3.29 -0.73 -2.86
C ALA A 44 2.11 -1.70 -2.64
N VAL A 45 1.63 -1.82 -1.39
CA VAL A 45 0.50 -2.70 -1.06
C VAL A 45 -0.76 -2.27 -1.80
N LEU A 46 -1.10 -0.98 -1.78
CA LEU A 46 -2.28 -0.45 -2.47
C LEU A 46 -2.20 -0.70 -3.98
N GLN A 47 -1.02 -0.51 -4.59
CA GLN A 47 -0.81 -0.79 -6.01
C GLN A 47 -0.97 -2.28 -6.35
N PHE A 48 -0.41 -3.19 -5.55
CA PHE A 48 -0.62 -4.64 -5.75
C PHE A 48 -2.10 -5.04 -5.64
N LEU A 49 -2.83 -4.44 -4.69
CA LEU A 49 -4.27 -4.68 -4.54
C LEU A 49 -5.07 -4.15 -5.75
N CYS A 50 -4.69 -3.01 -6.33
CA CYS A 50 -5.26 -2.52 -7.59
C CYS A 50 -5.06 -3.48 -8.77
N LEU A 51 -3.99 -4.29 -8.74
CA LEU A 51 -3.71 -5.35 -9.72
C LEU A 51 -4.36 -6.70 -9.35
N LYS A 52 -5.25 -6.73 -8.36
CA LYS A 52 -5.85 -7.95 -7.79
C LYS A 52 -4.84 -8.95 -7.21
N ASN A 53 -3.61 -8.53 -6.96
CA ASN A 53 -2.56 -9.39 -6.43
C ASN A 53 -2.48 -9.32 -4.89
N LYS A 54 -3.45 -9.94 -4.21
CA LYS A 54 -3.50 -9.99 -2.74
C LYS A 54 -2.30 -10.72 -2.12
N SER A 55 -1.81 -11.76 -2.79
CA SER A 55 -0.72 -12.60 -2.30
C SER A 55 0.55 -11.78 -2.15
N SER A 56 1.00 -11.14 -3.24
CA SER A 56 2.21 -10.29 -3.20
C SER A 56 2.02 -9.06 -2.31
N ALA A 57 0.79 -8.51 -2.21
CA ALA A 57 0.47 -7.42 -1.28
C ALA A 57 0.70 -7.81 0.20
N SER A 58 0.29 -9.02 0.61
CA SER A 58 0.52 -9.51 1.97
C SER A 58 1.99 -9.83 2.23
N VAL A 59 2.67 -10.45 1.26
CA VAL A 59 4.11 -10.77 1.35
C VAL A 59 4.93 -9.49 1.46
N VAL A 60 4.70 -8.50 0.59
CA VAL A 60 5.49 -7.26 0.59
C VAL A 60 5.32 -6.51 1.92
N PHE A 61 4.09 -6.45 2.46
CA PHE A 61 3.83 -5.82 3.75
C PHE A 61 4.57 -6.50 4.89
N THR A 62 4.45 -7.82 4.97
CA THR A 62 5.05 -8.61 6.05
C THR A 62 6.57 -8.56 6.01
N THR A 63 7.17 -8.79 4.83
CA THR A 63 8.62 -8.76 4.67
C THR A 63 9.17 -7.36 4.93
N TYR A 64 8.55 -6.30 4.41
CA TYR A 64 9.02 -4.94 4.62
C TYR A 64 8.98 -4.53 6.09
N THR A 65 7.85 -4.75 6.77
CA THR A 65 7.69 -4.38 8.19
C THR A 65 8.62 -5.17 9.12
N GLN A 66 8.96 -6.42 8.78
CA GLN A 66 9.91 -7.23 9.56
C GLN A 66 11.38 -6.87 9.30
N LYS A 67 11.71 -6.42 8.09
CA LYS A 67 13.11 -6.18 7.68
C LYS A 67 13.54 -4.72 7.79
N HIS A 68 12.61 -3.78 7.83
CA HIS A 68 12.94 -2.36 7.84
C HIS A 68 13.49 -1.91 9.21
N PRO A 69 14.69 -1.31 9.29
CA PRO A 69 15.36 -1.02 10.56
C PRO A 69 14.67 0.06 11.41
N SER A 70 13.88 0.92 10.78
CA SER A 70 13.12 1.99 11.46
C SER A 70 11.70 1.61 11.85
N ILE A 71 11.28 0.35 11.62
CA ILE A 71 9.96 -0.14 12.00
C ILE A 71 10.13 -1.06 13.21
N GLU A 72 9.45 -0.74 14.29
CA GLU A 72 9.41 -1.60 15.48
C GLU A 72 8.50 -2.81 15.23
N ASN A 73 8.72 -3.89 15.99
CA ASN A 73 7.90 -5.09 15.89
C ASN A 73 6.41 -4.76 16.07
N GLY A 74 5.59 -5.34 15.20
CA GLY A 74 4.13 -5.27 15.26
C GLY A 74 3.52 -6.43 14.48
N PRO A 75 2.21 -6.43 14.24
CA PRO A 75 1.21 -5.47 14.74
C PRO A 75 0.86 -5.67 16.25
N PRO A 76 0.35 -4.63 16.95
CA PRO A 76 0.08 -3.28 16.44
C PRO A 76 1.36 -2.45 16.29
N PHE A 77 1.39 -1.62 15.24
CA PHE A 77 2.50 -0.70 14.96
C PHE A 77 2.27 0.66 15.60
N VAL A 78 3.34 1.42 15.84
CA VAL A 78 3.26 2.81 16.30
C VAL A 78 2.65 3.71 15.20
N GLN A 79 2.96 3.42 13.93
CA GLN A 79 2.49 4.18 12.78
C GLN A 79 1.04 3.81 12.43
N PRO A 80 0.09 4.77 12.48
CA PRO A 80 -1.31 4.48 12.15
C PRO A 80 -1.50 3.98 10.72
N LEU A 81 -0.71 4.46 9.76
CA LEU A 81 -0.78 4.02 8.37
C LEU A 81 -0.44 2.53 8.21
N LEU A 82 0.54 2.01 8.95
CA LEU A 82 0.87 0.58 8.92
C LEU A 82 -0.27 -0.27 9.49
N ASN A 83 -0.90 0.19 10.58
CA ASN A 83 -2.09 -0.47 11.13
C ASN A 83 -3.25 -0.47 10.14
N PHE A 84 -3.47 0.65 9.43
CA PHE A 84 -4.46 0.72 8.36
C PHE A 84 -4.19 -0.34 7.29
N ILE A 85 -2.96 -0.43 6.78
CA ILE A 85 -2.61 -1.40 5.73
C ILE A 85 -2.76 -2.83 6.22
N TRP A 86 -2.36 -3.13 7.46
CA TRP A 86 -2.57 -4.45 8.06
C TRP A 86 -4.05 -4.82 8.12
N PHE A 87 -4.91 -3.94 8.64
CA PHE A 87 -6.35 -4.20 8.71
C PHE A 87 -7.00 -4.24 7.33
N LEU A 88 -6.52 -3.43 6.38
CA LEU A 88 -6.98 -3.45 4.99
C LEU A 88 -6.75 -4.82 4.35
N LEU A 89 -5.54 -5.38 4.51
CA LEU A 89 -5.21 -6.71 4.00
C LEU A 89 -6.15 -7.78 4.59
N LEU A 90 -6.41 -7.73 5.91
CA LEU A 90 -7.36 -8.64 6.57
C LEU A 90 -8.81 -8.47 6.07
N ALA A 91 -9.24 -7.23 5.81
CA ALA A 91 -10.58 -6.94 5.30
C ALA A 91 -10.76 -7.42 3.86
N VAL A 92 -9.75 -7.22 3.00
CA VAL A 92 -9.75 -7.65 1.60
C VAL A 92 -9.68 -9.17 1.49
N ASP A 93 -8.89 -9.84 2.32
CA ASP A 93 -8.82 -11.30 2.34
C ASP A 93 -10.15 -11.92 2.80
N GLY A 94 -10.72 -11.38 3.89
CA GLY A 94 -12.00 -11.84 4.44
C GLY A 94 -13.26 -11.35 3.72
N GLY A 95 -13.16 -10.55 2.66
CA GLY A 95 -14.32 -10.01 1.93
C GLY A 95 -15.22 -9.08 2.77
N LYS A 96 -14.66 -8.40 3.78
CA LYS A 96 -15.42 -7.61 4.77
C LYS A 96 -15.59 -6.15 4.33
N LEU A 97 -16.55 -5.87 3.45
CA LEU A 97 -16.82 -4.51 2.95
C LEU A 97 -17.08 -3.50 4.09
N THR A 98 -17.88 -3.85 5.10
CA THR A 98 -18.18 -2.95 6.22
C THR A 98 -16.91 -2.52 6.96
N VAL A 99 -15.99 -3.46 7.18
CA VAL A 99 -14.69 -3.20 7.81
C VAL A 99 -13.85 -2.29 6.92
N PHE A 100 -13.78 -2.59 5.62
CA PHE A 100 -13.08 -1.74 4.65
C PHE A 100 -13.57 -0.29 4.68
N THR A 101 -14.89 -0.06 4.65
CA THR A 101 -15.47 1.28 4.69
C THR A 101 -15.10 2.03 5.96
N VAL A 102 -15.25 1.39 7.13
CA VAL A 102 -14.90 2.00 8.42
C VAL A 102 -13.41 2.33 8.50
N LEU A 103 -12.53 1.46 8.01
CA LEU A 103 -11.08 1.72 7.96
C LEU A 103 -10.76 2.96 7.12
N CYS A 104 -11.36 3.06 5.92
CA CYS A 104 -11.16 4.22 5.03
C CYS A 104 -11.63 5.53 5.67
N GLU A 105 -12.66 5.51 6.49
CA GLU A 105 -13.17 6.70 7.21
C GLU A 105 -12.30 7.08 8.40
N GLN A 106 -11.95 6.12 9.25
CA GLN A 106 -11.22 6.38 10.51
C GLN A 106 -9.76 6.79 10.26
N TYR A 107 -9.13 6.26 9.20
CA TYR A 107 -7.73 6.54 8.89
C TYR A 107 -7.51 7.69 7.92
N GLN A 108 -8.54 8.49 7.62
CA GLN A 108 -8.44 9.66 6.73
C GLN A 108 -7.22 10.57 7.00
N PRO A 109 -6.86 10.92 8.25
CA PRO A 109 -5.67 11.73 8.51
C PRO A 109 -4.36 11.11 8.00
N SER A 110 -4.25 9.77 8.05
CA SER A 110 -3.09 9.04 7.52
C SER A 110 -3.16 8.91 6.00
N LEU A 111 -4.37 8.72 5.46
CA LEU A 111 -4.59 8.55 4.03
C LEU A 111 -4.37 9.83 3.22
N ARG A 112 -4.63 11.01 3.80
CA ARG A 112 -4.42 12.31 3.14
C ARG A 112 -2.95 12.69 2.94
N ARG A 113 -2.01 11.90 3.48
CA ARG A 113 -0.57 12.11 3.29
C ARG A 113 -0.14 11.88 1.83
N ASP A 114 -0.87 11.03 1.10
CA ASP A 114 -0.71 10.83 -0.35
C ASP A 114 -2.11 10.88 -1.00
N PRO A 115 -2.40 11.90 -1.83
CA PRO A 115 -3.68 12.01 -2.54
C PRO A 115 -4.06 10.75 -3.33
N MET A 116 -3.08 10.01 -3.87
CA MET A 116 -3.31 8.81 -4.68
C MET A 116 -3.89 7.65 -3.86
N TYR A 117 -3.74 7.64 -2.54
CA TYR A 117 -4.26 6.54 -1.72
C TYR A 117 -5.78 6.42 -1.81
N ASN A 118 -6.50 7.54 -1.87
CA ASN A 118 -7.96 7.48 -2.01
C ASN A 118 -8.36 6.93 -3.39
N GLU A 119 -7.63 7.29 -4.45
CA GLU A 119 -7.89 6.74 -5.79
C GLU A 119 -7.64 5.22 -5.84
N TYR A 120 -6.56 4.75 -5.20
CA TYR A 120 -6.29 3.32 -5.08
C TYR A 120 -7.36 2.61 -4.25
N LEU A 121 -7.79 3.20 -3.13
CA LEU A 121 -8.83 2.61 -2.28
C LEU A 121 -10.18 2.53 -3.00
N ASP A 122 -10.55 3.54 -3.79
CA ASP A 122 -11.76 3.48 -4.60
C ASP A 122 -11.67 2.36 -5.65
N ARG A 123 -10.50 2.17 -6.27
CA ARG A 123 -10.27 1.05 -7.19
C ARG A 123 -10.33 -0.31 -6.49
N ILE A 124 -9.70 -0.45 -5.32
CA ILE A 124 -9.74 -1.66 -4.49
C ILE A 124 -11.19 -1.97 -4.09
N GLY A 125 -11.96 -0.94 -3.70
CA GLY A 125 -13.38 -1.03 -3.40
C GLY A 125 -14.16 -1.69 -4.53
N GLN A 126 -13.97 -1.18 -5.76
CA GLN A 126 -14.63 -1.71 -6.96
C GLN A 126 -14.22 -3.17 -7.23
N LEU A 127 -12.92 -3.47 -7.12
CA LEU A 127 -12.38 -4.77 -7.53
C LEU A 127 -12.73 -5.90 -6.56
N PHE A 128 -12.76 -5.63 -5.25
CA PHE A 128 -12.94 -6.67 -4.23
C PHE A 128 -14.33 -6.67 -3.60
N PHE A 129 -15.06 -5.56 -3.64
CA PHE A 129 -16.36 -5.45 -2.98
C PHE A 129 -17.47 -4.99 -3.93
N GLY A 130 -17.17 -4.67 -5.19
CA GLY A 130 -18.17 -4.28 -6.18
C GLY A 130 -18.85 -2.94 -5.91
N VAL A 131 -18.23 -2.07 -5.09
CA VAL A 131 -18.80 -0.73 -4.85
C VAL A 131 -18.71 0.11 -6.12
N PRO A 132 -19.71 0.95 -6.41
CA PRO A 132 -19.66 1.85 -7.56
C PRO A 132 -18.50 2.84 -7.41
N PRO A 133 -17.90 3.32 -8.53
CA PRO A 133 -16.88 4.35 -8.50
C PRO A 133 -17.43 5.60 -7.81
N LYS A 134 -16.70 6.17 -6.85
CA LYS A 134 -17.00 7.51 -6.36
C LYS A 134 -16.75 8.47 -7.52
N GLN A 135 -17.78 9.18 -7.96
CA GLN A 135 -17.61 10.22 -8.95
C GLN A 135 -16.91 11.41 -8.29
N THR A 136 -15.63 11.65 -8.56
CA THR A 136 -15.02 13.00 -8.64
C THR A 136 -13.55 13.01 -9.09
N SER A 137 -13.27 13.96 -10.00
CA SER A 137 -11.99 14.65 -10.28
C SER A 137 -10.79 13.79 -10.64
N SER A 138 -10.71 13.38 -11.91
CA SER A 138 -9.55 12.73 -12.53
C SER A 138 -8.30 13.63 -12.43
N TYR A 139 -7.39 13.34 -11.50
CA TYR A 139 -6.00 13.78 -11.55
C TYR A 139 -5.13 12.82 -12.40
N GLY A 140 -5.66 11.66 -12.77
CA GLY A 140 -5.00 10.64 -13.60
C GLY A 140 -4.78 10.98 -15.07
N GLY A 141 -4.95 12.25 -15.47
CA GLY A 141 -4.75 12.72 -16.85
C GLY A 141 -3.40 13.40 -17.13
N LEU A 142 -2.53 13.59 -16.13
CA LEU A 142 -1.32 14.41 -16.29
C LEU A 142 0.02 13.64 -16.25
N LEU A 143 0.00 12.31 -16.30
CA LEU A 143 1.23 11.51 -16.45
C LEU A 143 0.94 10.32 -17.36
N GLY A 144 0.93 10.57 -18.67
CA GLY A 144 0.98 9.58 -19.74
C GLY A 144 2.15 9.90 -20.65
#